data_AF-G7E6J7-F1
#
_entry.id   AF-G7E6J7-F1
#
_cell.length_a   1.000
_cell.length_b   1.000
_cell.length_c   1.000
_cell.angle_alpha   90.00
_cell.angle_beta   90.00
_cell.angle_gamma   90.00
#
_symmetry.space_group_name_H-M   'P 1'
#
loop_
_entity.id
_entity.type
_entity.pdbx_description
1 polymer ?
#
loop_
_entity_poly.entity_id
_entity_poly.type
_entity_poly.pdbx_seq_one_letter_code
_entity_poly.pdbx_strand_id
1 'polypeptide(L)'
;MIPAGPEESQQKGNALASSGDAKADAAQMQAVRAALADPKFSEPGFDSSKVFALMSVLLNPPQTTKEARISSKKRLVRQIGTCYQFVITDKQGKEVRWFADMKKKGHVGKGKPPVKADVTIFTSDQDLVDLATGKANPQKLFNAGRIKIKGNIDSALKVERILSQERSKVYNVESSESTSAVKAAQDSQTPSTTSVHEQRRRGLFRKVMGRAAKL
;
A
#
# COMPACT_ATOMS: atom_id res chain seq x y z
N MET A 1 24.40 -55.07 22.25
CA MET A 1 25.12 -54.03 21.48
C MET A 1 24.36 -53.82 20.18
N ILE A 2 23.67 -52.69 20.06
CA ILE A 2 22.88 -52.30 18.88
C ILE A 2 23.64 -51.19 18.16
N PRO A 3 23.98 -51.31 16.86
CA PRO A 3 24.45 -50.18 16.09
C PRO A 3 23.35 -49.60 15.18
N ALA A 4 23.07 -48.32 15.46
CA ALA A 4 22.66 -47.22 14.59
C ALA A 4 22.06 -47.55 13.20
N GLY A 5 20.78 -47.21 13.04
CA GLY A 5 20.17 -47.01 11.73
C GLY A 5 20.59 -45.67 11.10
N PRO A 6 20.61 -45.55 9.77
CA PRO A 6 20.81 -44.29 9.11
C PRO A 6 19.52 -43.47 9.09
N GLU A 7 19.62 -42.28 9.67
CA GLU A 7 18.70 -41.15 9.55
C GLU A 7 18.74 -40.63 8.09
N GLU A 8 17.69 -40.88 7.31
CA GLU A 8 17.49 -40.21 6.03
C GLU A 8 16.28 -39.27 6.12
N SER A 9 16.59 -38.05 6.53
CA SER A 9 15.73 -36.89 6.51
C SER A 9 15.38 -36.51 5.07
N GLN A 10 14.28 -37.03 4.53
CA GLN A 10 13.73 -36.55 3.26
C GLN A 10 13.00 -35.21 3.46
N GLN A 11 13.79 -34.15 3.33
CA GLN A 11 13.34 -32.79 3.08
C GLN A 11 12.85 -32.69 1.62
N LYS A 12 11.57 -32.95 1.36
CA LYS A 12 10.95 -32.62 0.07
C LYS A 12 10.73 -31.11 -0.01
N GLY A 13 11.72 -30.42 -0.56
CA GLY A 13 11.62 -29.06 -1.03
C GLY A 13 10.51 -28.93 -2.08
N ASN A 14 9.52 -28.10 -1.77
CA ASN A 14 8.55 -27.62 -2.74
C ASN A 14 9.23 -26.56 -3.62
N ALA A 15 9.94 -27.00 -4.66
CA ALA A 15 10.47 -26.14 -5.71
C ALA A 15 9.87 -26.58 -7.04
N LEU A 16 8.67 -26.10 -7.32
CA LEU A 16 8.09 -26.10 -8.66
C LEU A 16 7.45 -24.73 -8.92
N ALA A 17 8.28 -23.68 -8.90
CA ALA A 17 7.94 -22.42 -9.55
C ALA A 17 8.21 -22.63 -11.05
N SER A 18 7.12 -22.68 -11.81
CA SER A 18 7.14 -22.94 -13.23
C SER A 18 7.80 -21.78 -14.00
N SER A 19 8.61 -22.09 -15.00
CA SER A 19 9.27 -21.12 -15.88
C SER A 19 8.30 -20.28 -16.75
N GLY A 20 7.00 -20.54 -16.69
CA GLY A 20 5.96 -19.77 -17.35
C GLY A 20 5.63 -18.44 -16.67
N ASP A 21 5.77 -18.37 -15.34
CA ASP A 21 5.37 -17.22 -14.53
C ASP A 21 6.32 -16.02 -14.69
N ALA A 22 7.63 -16.28 -14.81
CA ALA A 22 8.64 -15.22 -14.98
C ALA A 22 8.50 -14.45 -16.30
N LYS A 23 8.04 -15.11 -17.37
CA LYS A 23 7.83 -14.48 -18.69
C LYS A 23 6.55 -13.64 -18.72
N ALA A 24 5.52 -14.08 -17.99
CA ALA A 24 4.30 -13.31 -17.77
C ALA A 24 4.58 -12.05 -16.95
N ASP A 25 5.40 -12.15 -15.91
CA ASP A 25 5.82 -11.01 -15.07
C ASP A 25 6.65 -9.99 -15.85
N ALA A 26 7.62 -10.44 -16.67
CA ALA A 26 8.43 -9.55 -17.51
C ALA A 26 7.58 -8.80 -18.57
N ALA A 27 6.61 -9.48 -19.19
CA ALA A 27 5.73 -8.85 -20.18
C ALA A 27 4.77 -7.84 -19.54
N GLN A 28 4.29 -8.11 -18.34
CA GLN A 28 3.43 -7.21 -17.59
C GLN A 28 4.22 -5.97 -17.14
N MET A 29 5.45 -6.15 -16.66
CA MET A 29 6.36 -5.06 -16.28
C MET A 29 6.77 -4.20 -17.49
N GLN A 30 6.99 -4.80 -18.66
CA GLN A 30 7.22 -4.06 -19.91
C GLN A 30 5.99 -3.25 -20.34
N ALA A 31 4.78 -3.80 -20.19
CA ALA A 31 3.56 -3.05 -20.48
C ALA A 31 3.34 -1.88 -19.50
N VAL A 32 3.74 -2.02 -18.23
CA VAL A 32 3.73 -0.91 -17.27
C VAL A 32 4.71 0.17 -17.69
N ARG A 33 5.93 -0.20 -18.09
CA ARG A 33 6.92 0.75 -18.63
C ARG A 33 6.43 1.45 -19.89
N ALA A 34 5.78 0.72 -20.80
CA ALA A 34 5.20 1.29 -22.00
C ALA A 34 4.04 2.25 -21.68
N ALA A 35 3.17 1.90 -20.73
CA ALA A 35 2.09 2.77 -20.26
C ALA A 35 2.64 4.03 -19.57
N LEU A 36 3.74 3.92 -18.81
CA LEU A 36 4.45 5.06 -18.21
C LEU A 36 5.11 5.98 -19.24
N ALA A 37 5.52 5.44 -20.39
CA ALA A 37 6.06 6.23 -21.50
C ALA A 37 4.95 6.94 -22.30
N ASP A 38 3.70 6.51 -22.19
CA ASP A 38 2.57 7.18 -22.85
C ASP A 38 2.18 8.45 -22.05
N PRO A 39 2.26 9.65 -22.64
CA PRO A 39 1.87 10.90 -21.98
C PRO A 39 0.39 10.92 -21.55
N LYS A 40 -0.44 9.98 -22.03
CA LYS A 40 -1.82 9.81 -21.56
C LYS A 40 -1.92 9.26 -20.14
N PHE A 41 -0.89 8.58 -19.65
CA PHE A 41 -0.83 7.96 -18.31
C PHE A 41 0.33 8.47 -17.46
N SER A 42 1.03 9.51 -17.93
CA SER A 42 2.18 10.09 -17.26
C SER A 42 2.04 11.62 -17.12
N GLU A 43 2.20 12.11 -15.89
CA GLU A 43 2.33 13.54 -15.58
C GLU A 43 3.68 13.79 -14.88
N PRO A 44 4.55 14.65 -15.45
CA PRO A 44 5.82 14.99 -14.83
C PRO A 44 5.62 15.59 -13.43
N GLY A 45 6.36 15.07 -12.45
CA GLY A 45 6.29 15.50 -11.05
C GLY A 45 5.23 14.81 -10.20
N PHE A 46 4.46 13.85 -10.76
CA PHE A 46 3.47 13.07 -10.04
C PHE A 46 3.80 11.57 -10.08
N ASP A 47 4.12 10.98 -8.93
CA ASP A 47 4.35 9.53 -8.80
C ASP A 47 3.06 8.72 -8.96
N SER A 48 1.90 9.33 -8.70
CA SER A 48 0.58 8.75 -9.00
C SER A 48 0.38 8.34 -10.45
N SER A 49 1.15 8.92 -11.39
CA SER A 49 1.21 8.48 -12.78
C SER A 49 1.45 6.98 -12.92
N LYS A 50 2.33 6.42 -12.08
CA LYS A 50 2.63 4.98 -12.04
C LYS A 50 1.39 4.16 -11.70
N VAL A 51 0.58 4.66 -10.75
CA VAL A 51 -0.67 4.02 -10.34
C VAL A 51 -1.66 3.93 -11.51
N PHE A 52 -1.83 5.00 -12.29
CA PHE A 52 -2.76 4.97 -13.44
C PHE A 52 -2.24 4.15 -14.60
N ALA A 53 -0.94 4.18 -14.88
CA ALA A 53 -0.30 3.31 -15.86
C ALA A 53 -0.58 1.83 -15.53
N LEU A 54 -0.48 1.43 -14.26
CA LEU A 54 -0.80 0.08 -13.80
C LEU A 54 -2.26 -0.28 -13.93
N MET A 55 -3.16 0.62 -13.52
CA MET A 55 -4.58 0.39 -13.71
C MET A 55 -4.90 0.16 -15.20
N SER A 56 -4.22 0.88 -16.11
CA SER A 56 -4.37 0.68 -17.55
C SER A 56 -3.94 -0.72 -17.99
N VAL A 57 -2.79 -1.20 -17.49
CA VAL A 57 -2.27 -2.55 -17.77
C VAL A 57 -3.17 -3.63 -17.18
N LEU A 58 -3.66 -3.47 -15.95
CA LEU A 58 -4.58 -4.40 -15.30
C LEU A 58 -5.91 -4.52 -16.06
N LEU A 59 -6.39 -3.41 -16.61
CA LEU A 59 -7.62 -3.40 -17.41
C LEU A 59 -7.39 -3.94 -18.83
N ASN A 60 -6.14 -3.91 -19.33
CA ASN A 60 -5.77 -4.40 -20.65
C ASN A 60 -4.46 -5.21 -20.64
N PRO A 61 -4.43 -6.39 -19.99
CA PRO A 61 -3.21 -7.18 -19.87
C PRO A 61 -2.71 -7.64 -21.26
N PRO A 62 -1.40 -7.50 -21.55
CA PRO A 62 -0.82 -7.74 -22.88
C PRO A 62 -0.86 -9.21 -23.30
N GLN A 63 -0.76 -10.16 -22.36
CA GLN A 63 -0.62 -11.60 -22.61
C GLN A 63 -1.94 -12.39 -22.61
N THR A 64 -3.08 -11.70 -22.72
CA THR A 64 -4.40 -12.34 -22.72
C THR A 64 -5.06 -12.23 -24.09
N THR A 65 -5.80 -13.28 -24.48
CA THR A 65 -6.64 -13.21 -25.68
C THR A 65 -7.64 -12.06 -25.53
N LYS A 66 -8.03 -11.45 -26.66
CA LYS A 66 -8.98 -10.33 -26.65
C LYS A 66 -10.27 -10.67 -25.88
N GLU A 67 -10.73 -11.91 -25.99
CA GLU A 67 -11.91 -12.43 -25.30
C GLU A 67 -11.71 -12.55 -23.79
N ALA A 68 -10.60 -13.13 -23.34
CA ALA A 68 -10.25 -13.24 -21.92
C ALA A 68 -10.06 -11.86 -21.27
N ARG A 69 -9.48 -10.91 -22.00
CA ARG A 69 -9.37 -9.51 -21.57
C ARG A 69 -10.74 -8.86 -21.41
N ILE A 70 -11.61 -9.02 -22.41
CA ILE A 70 -12.96 -8.45 -22.37
C ILE A 70 -13.77 -9.06 -21.23
N SER A 71 -13.71 -10.38 -21.02
CA SER A 71 -14.47 -11.04 -19.96
C SER A 71 -14.01 -10.60 -18.57
N SER A 72 -12.69 -10.57 -18.32
CA SER A 72 -12.09 -10.15 -17.05
C SER A 72 -12.38 -8.69 -16.75
N LYS A 73 -12.18 -7.81 -17.74
CA LYS A 73 -12.52 -6.39 -17.62
C LYS A 73 -14.01 -6.19 -17.39
N LYS A 74 -14.89 -6.87 -18.13
CA LYS A 74 -16.35 -6.78 -17.96
C LYS A 74 -16.78 -7.28 -16.58
N ARG A 75 -16.10 -8.30 -16.03
CA ARG A 75 -16.31 -8.76 -14.66
C ARG A 75 -15.96 -7.66 -13.65
N LEU A 76 -14.81 -7.01 -13.79
CA LEU A 76 -14.42 -5.89 -12.92
C LEU A 76 -15.39 -4.70 -13.04
N VAL A 77 -15.76 -4.30 -14.26
CA VAL A 77 -16.74 -3.24 -14.52
C VAL A 77 -18.09 -3.57 -13.86
N ARG A 78 -18.57 -4.81 -13.96
CA ARG A 78 -19.82 -5.25 -13.32
C ARG A 78 -19.72 -5.27 -11.79
N GLN A 79 -18.59 -5.69 -11.24
CA GLN A 79 -18.38 -5.76 -9.78
C GLN A 79 -18.28 -4.37 -9.15
N ILE A 80 -17.66 -3.43 -9.86
CA ILE A 80 -17.39 -2.09 -9.35
C ILE A 80 -18.55 -1.16 -9.67
N GLY A 81 -18.92 -1.04 -10.95
CA GLY A 81 -20.10 -0.30 -11.41
C GLY A 81 -20.03 1.22 -11.24
N THR A 82 -18.83 1.78 -11.04
CA THR A 82 -18.63 3.15 -10.57
C THR A 82 -17.70 3.91 -11.51
N CYS A 83 -18.03 5.17 -11.83
CA CYS A 83 -17.11 6.08 -12.49
C CYS A 83 -16.41 6.97 -11.45
N TYR A 84 -15.08 6.93 -11.43
CA TYR A 84 -14.24 7.69 -10.50
C TYR A 84 -13.57 8.88 -11.18
N GLN A 85 -13.52 10.00 -10.47
CA GLN A 85 -12.61 11.10 -10.71
C GLN A 85 -11.62 11.18 -9.55
N PHE A 86 -10.33 11.21 -9.85
CA PHE A 86 -9.28 11.53 -8.90
C PHE A 86 -8.81 12.95 -9.15
N VAL A 87 -8.68 13.70 -8.07
CA VAL A 87 -8.11 15.03 -8.02
C VAL A 87 -6.91 14.93 -7.09
N ILE A 88 -5.73 15.06 -7.66
CA ILE A 88 -4.46 14.80 -6.99
C ILE A 88 -3.69 16.09 -6.88
N THR A 89 -3.27 16.42 -5.67
CA THR A 89 -2.47 17.62 -5.41
C THR A 89 -1.06 17.20 -5.00
N ASP A 90 -0.06 17.84 -5.60
CA ASP A 90 1.34 17.66 -5.20
C ASP A 90 1.71 18.55 -4.00
N LYS A 91 2.97 18.49 -3.57
CA LYS A 91 3.49 19.32 -2.47
C LYS A 91 3.58 20.81 -2.82
N GLN A 92 3.57 21.16 -4.11
CA GLN A 92 3.64 22.53 -4.63
C GLN A 92 2.24 23.14 -4.87
N GLY A 93 1.16 22.38 -4.62
CA GLY A 93 -0.21 22.81 -4.85
C GLY A 93 -0.69 22.64 -6.30
N LYS A 94 0.12 22.02 -7.18
CA LYS A 94 -0.29 21.69 -8.54
C LYS A 94 -1.33 20.57 -8.47
N GLU A 95 -2.41 20.73 -9.24
CA GLU A 95 -3.49 19.75 -9.33
C GLU A 95 -3.43 19.00 -10.65
N VAL A 96 -3.48 17.67 -10.59
CA VAL A 96 -3.72 16.81 -11.75
C VAL A 96 -5.01 16.02 -11.56
N ARG A 97 -5.72 15.82 -12.66
CA ARG A 97 -6.98 15.07 -12.68
C ARG A 97 -6.82 13.80 -13.47
N TRP A 98 -7.35 12.72 -12.92
CA TRP A 98 -7.40 11.41 -13.54
C TRP A 98 -8.79 10.81 -13.39
N PHE A 99 -9.17 9.92 -14.27
CA PHE A 99 -10.43 9.21 -14.15
C PHE A 99 -10.25 7.70 -14.30
N ALA A 100 -11.19 6.95 -13.71
CA ALA A 100 -11.37 5.54 -13.96
C ALA A 100 -12.86 5.26 -14.23
N ASP A 101 -13.18 4.93 -15.48
CA ASP A 101 -14.52 4.50 -15.87
C ASP A 101 -14.65 2.98 -15.69
N MET A 102 -15.09 2.58 -14.50
CA MET A 102 -15.45 1.20 -14.19
C MET A 102 -16.96 0.97 -14.25
N LYS A 103 -17.67 1.81 -15.01
CA LYS A 103 -19.13 1.75 -15.18
C LYS A 103 -19.52 1.33 -16.59
N LYS A 104 -18.81 1.84 -17.61
CA LYS A 104 -19.06 1.52 -19.02
C LYS A 104 -17.91 0.76 -19.66
N LYS A 105 -16.77 1.42 -19.89
CA LYS A 105 -15.71 0.89 -20.77
C LYS A 105 -14.61 0.12 -20.04
N GLY A 106 -14.43 0.33 -18.74
CA GLY A 106 -13.32 -0.25 -17.98
C GLY A 106 -11.98 0.33 -18.43
N HIS A 107 -11.81 1.65 -18.34
CA HIS A 107 -10.56 2.32 -18.72
C HIS A 107 -10.22 3.45 -17.79
N VAL A 108 -8.94 3.82 -17.76
CA VAL A 108 -8.43 4.98 -17.05
C VAL A 108 -7.90 6.00 -18.03
N GLY A 109 -7.71 7.24 -17.58
CA GLY A 109 -7.10 8.28 -18.39
C GLY A 109 -6.97 9.59 -17.64
N LYS A 110 -6.21 10.52 -18.23
CA LYS A 110 -6.03 11.86 -17.69
C LYS A 110 -7.23 12.75 -17.98
N GLY A 111 -7.54 13.65 -17.05
CA GLY A 111 -8.56 14.69 -17.19
C GLY A 111 -9.91 14.34 -16.57
N LYS A 112 -10.97 14.89 -17.16
CA LYS A 112 -12.36 14.67 -16.72
C LYS A 112 -12.88 13.33 -17.27
N PRO A 113 -13.69 12.60 -16.49
CA PRO A 113 -14.27 11.35 -16.98
C PRO A 113 -15.22 11.61 -18.16
N PRO A 114 -15.31 10.67 -19.11
CA PRO A 114 -16.23 10.75 -20.25
C PRO A 114 -17.71 10.59 -19.83
N VAL A 115 -17.96 10.17 -18.59
CA VAL A 115 -19.27 10.02 -17.97
C VAL A 115 -19.24 10.77 -16.64
N LYS A 116 -20.39 11.26 -16.16
CA LYS A 116 -20.47 11.88 -14.83
C LYS A 116 -19.86 10.96 -13.76
N ALA A 117 -18.91 11.49 -12.99
CA ALA A 117 -18.31 10.78 -11.87
C ALA A 117 -19.39 10.48 -10.81
N ASP A 118 -19.49 9.22 -10.40
CA ASP A 118 -20.28 8.80 -9.25
C ASP A 118 -19.54 9.12 -7.95
N VAL A 119 -18.21 9.04 -8.00
CA VAL A 119 -17.31 9.31 -6.88
C VAL A 119 -16.16 10.22 -7.34
N THR A 120 -15.90 11.27 -6.58
CA THR A 120 -14.69 12.10 -6.73
C THR A 120 -13.82 11.96 -5.48
N ILE A 121 -12.57 11.58 -5.66
CA ILE A 121 -11.58 11.36 -4.62
C ILE A 121 -10.56 12.49 -4.71
N PHE A 122 -10.35 13.20 -3.61
CA PHE A 122 -9.32 14.21 -3.44
C PHE A 122 -8.23 13.63 -2.54
N THR A 123 -6.99 13.65 -2.99
CA THR A 123 -5.86 13.06 -2.27
C THR A 123 -4.55 13.76 -2.65
N SER A 124 -3.51 13.58 -1.84
CA SER A 124 -2.15 13.95 -2.26
C SER A 124 -1.55 12.90 -3.19
N ASP A 125 -0.54 13.30 -3.97
CA ASP A 125 0.22 12.38 -4.84
C ASP A 125 0.83 11.21 -4.05
N GLN A 126 1.47 11.52 -2.91
CA GLN A 126 2.07 10.54 -2.02
C GLN A 126 1.04 9.58 -1.41
N ASP A 127 -0.09 10.11 -0.94
CA ASP A 127 -1.14 9.29 -0.33
C ASP A 127 -1.73 8.28 -1.32
N LEU A 128 -1.89 8.67 -2.59
CA LEU A 128 -2.38 7.76 -3.61
C LEU A 128 -1.38 6.65 -3.92
N VAL A 129 -0.09 6.96 -3.94
CA VAL A 129 1.00 5.98 -4.06
C VAL A 129 1.00 5.02 -2.87
N ASP A 130 0.86 5.54 -1.65
CA ASP A 130 0.82 4.72 -0.44
C ASP A 130 -0.43 3.83 -0.40
N LEU A 131 -1.56 4.28 -0.96
CA LEU A 131 -2.75 3.44 -1.14
C LEU A 131 -2.55 2.34 -2.19
N ALA A 132 -1.95 2.69 -3.32
CA ALA A 132 -1.71 1.73 -4.40
C ALA A 132 -0.69 0.66 -3.99
N THR A 133 0.31 1.02 -3.17
CA THR A 133 1.26 0.08 -2.56
C THR A 133 0.68 -0.73 -1.41
N GLY A 134 -0.43 -0.29 -0.82
CA GLY A 134 -0.94 -0.83 0.44
C GLY A 134 -0.13 -0.41 1.68
N LYS A 135 0.82 0.53 1.56
CA LYS A 135 1.51 1.15 2.71
C LYS A 135 0.55 1.96 3.58
N ALA A 136 -0.49 2.51 2.97
CA ALA A 136 -1.57 3.21 3.68
C ALA A 136 -2.90 2.47 3.57
N ASN A 137 -3.74 2.64 4.60
CA ASN A 137 -5.10 2.13 4.61
C ASN A 137 -6.07 3.27 4.23
N PRO A 138 -7.00 3.06 3.27
CA PRO A 138 -7.91 4.10 2.77
C PRO A 138 -8.85 4.64 3.85
N GLN A 139 -9.33 3.79 4.76
CA GLN A 139 -10.20 4.21 5.84
C GLN A 139 -9.46 5.10 6.85
N LYS A 140 -8.18 4.78 7.14
CA LYS A 140 -7.34 5.62 8.01
C LYS A 140 -7.08 7.00 7.39
N LEU A 141 -6.73 7.05 6.10
CA LEU A 141 -6.48 8.32 5.41
C LEU A 141 -7.74 9.18 5.29
N PHE A 142 -8.91 8.56 5.07
CA PHE A 142 -10.20 9.25 5.08
C PHE A 142 -10.53 9.83 6.46
N ASN A 143 -10.42 9.03 7.51
CA ASN A 143 -10.67 9.47 8.89
C ASN A 143 -9.70 10.58 9.35
N ALA A 144 -8.45 10.56 8.83
CA ALA A 144 -7.46 11.60 9.07
C ALA A 144 -7.69 12.87 8.22
N GLY A 145 -8.68 12.90 7.34
CA GLY A 145 -8.97 14.02 6.44
C GLY A 145 -7.97 14.22 5.29
N ARG A 146 -7.01 13.30 5.14
CA ARG A 146 -6.00 13.29 4.05
C ARG A 146 -6.61 12.90 2.71
N ILE A 147 -7.68 12.11 2.75
CA ILE A 147 -8.50 11.80 1.60
C ILE A 147 -9.89 12.37 1.83
N LYS A 148 -10.42 13.08 0.83
CA LYS A 148 -11.80 13.53 0.82
C LYS A 148 -12.55 12.83 -0.30
N ILE A 149 -13.76 12.37 0.00
CA ILE A 149 -14.62 11.66 -0.94
C ILE A 149 -15.88 12.48 -1.13
N LYS A 150 -16.22 12.78 -2.39
CA LYS A 150 -17.54 13.28 -2.79
C LYS A 150 -18.27 12.17 -3.54
N GLY A 151 -19.44 11.77 -3.05
CA GLY A 151 -20.22 10.66 -3.61
C GLY A 151 -20.42 9.56 -2.57
N ASN A 152 -20.77 8.36 -3.04
CA ASN A 152 -21.03 7.21 -2.17
C ASN A 152 -19.70 6.59 -1.65
N ILE A 153 -19.57 6.46 -0.33
CA ILE A 153 -18.35 5.98 0.34
C ILE A 153 -18.10 4.49 0.05
N ASP A 154 -19.14 3.65 0.06
CA ASP A 154 -18.99 2.21 -0.26
C ASP A 154 -18.46 2.02 -1.69
N SER A 155 -18.92 2.86 -2.61
CA SER A 155 -18.45 2.89 -3.99
C SER A 155 -17.01 3.38 -4.08
N ALA A 156 -16.58 4.31 -3.22
CA ALA A 156 -15.19 4.73 -3.12
C ALA A 156 -14.28 3.58 -2.68
N LEU A 157 -14.67 2.80 -1.67
CA LEU A 157 -13.87 1.67 -1.15
C LEU A 157 -13.67 0.56 -2.19
N LYS A 158 -14.61 0.37 -3.13
CA LYS A 158 -14.46 -0.60 -4.23
C LYS A 158 -13.24 -0.32 -5.13
N VAL A 159 -12.72 0.91 -5.15
CA VAL A 159 -11.51 1.25 -5.93
C VAL A 159 -10.29 0.47 -5.45
N GLU A 160 -10.25 0.10 -4.16
CA GLU A 160 -9.17 -0.70 -3.59
C GLU A 160 -9.03 -2.04 -4.31
N ARG A 161 -10.13 -2.62 -4.82
CA ARG A 161 -10.07 -3.87 -5.59
C ARG A 161 -9.25 -3.73 -6.87
N ILE A 162 -9.24 -2.56 -7.50
CA ILE A 162 -8.45 -2.28 -8.69
C ILE A 162 -7.00 -2.02 -8.31
N LEU A 163 -6.79 -1.22 -7.27
CA LEU A 163 -5.45 -0.86 -6.80
C LEU A 163 -4.70 -2.04 -6.16
N SER A 164 -5.43 -2.98 -5.57
CA SER A 164 -4.88 -4.12 -4.82
C SER A 164 -4.37 -5.26 -5.70
N GLN A 165 -4.96 -5.44 -6.88
CA GLN A 165 -4.70 -6.61 -7.73
C GLN A 165 -3.25 -6.74 -8.23
N GLU A 166 -2.48 -5.66 -8.21
CA GLU A 166 -1.10 -5.64 -8.71
C GLU A 166 -0.08 -5.14 -7.66
N ARG A 167 -0.44 -5.14 -6.36
CA ARG A 167 0.39 -4.61 -5.24
C ARG A 167 1.85 -5.08 -5.28
N SER A 168 2.10 -6.30 -5.75
CA SER A 168 3.43 -6.93 -5.72
C SER A 168 4.38 -6.48 -6.85
N LYS A 169 3.88 -5.86 -7.92
CA LYS A 169 4.70 -5.63 -9.15
C LYS A 169 5.14 -4.17 -9.33
N VAL A 170 4.64 -3.26 -8.51
CA VAL A 170 4.78 -1.81 -8.75
C VAL A 170 6.03 -1.20 -8.13
N TYR A 171 6.43 -1.67 -6.95
CA TYR A 171 7.48 -1.03 -6.17
C TYR A 171 8.49 -2.05 -5.67
N ASN A 172 9.31 -2.63 -6.55
CA ASN A 172 10.63 -3.16 -6.15
C ASN A 172 11.58 -1.99 -5.74
N VAL A 173 11.07 -1.06 -4.93
CA VAL A 173 11.82 0.00 -4.27
C VAL A 173 11.88 -0.42 -2.80
N GLU A 174 12.96 -1.14 -2.52
CA GLU A 174 13.63 -1.23 -1.22
C GLU A 174 12.74 -1.57 -0.02
N SER A 175 12.70 -2.85 0.27
CA SER A 175 12.82 -3.34 1.63
C SER A 175 14.20 -2.98 2.22
N SER A 176 14.42 -1.71 2.54
CA SER A 176 15.45 -1.24 3.49
C SER A 176 15.25 0.25 3.77
N GLU A 177 15.08 0.59 5.06
CA GLU A 177 14.90 1.94 5.65
C GLU A 177 13.49 2.55 5.46
N SER A 178 12.58 2.66 6.45
CA SER A 178 12.76 2.82 7.89
C SER A 178 11.68 2.07 8.68
N THR A 179 12.02 0.88 9.18
CA THR A 179 11.52 0.40 10.48
C THR A 179 12.69 0.42 11.45
N SER A 180 12.96 1.57 12.06
CA SER A 180 13.76 1.73 13.29
C SER A 180 13.68 3.20 13.74
N ALA A 181 13.43 3.43 15.03
CA ALA A 181 13.09 4.71 15.70
C ALA A 181 11.64 5.19 15.42
N VAL A 182 10.62 4.88 16.23
CA VAL A 182 10.56 5.22 17.67
C VAL A 182 9.84 4.10 18.46
N LYS A 183 10.62 3.14 18.98
CA LYS A 183 10.27 2.38 20.19
C LYS A 183 11.54 1.81 20.84
N ALA A 184 12.40 2.70 21.32
CA ALA A 184 13.47 2.38 22.27
C ALA A 184 14.11 3.69 22.77
N ALA A 185 13.44 4.37 23.69
CA ALA A 185 14.09 5.27 24.63
C ALA A 185 13.82 4.70 26.03
N GLN A 186 14.39 3.53 26.28
CA GLN A 186 14.63 3.01 27.61
C GLN A 186 15.85 2.10 27.52
N ASP A 187 16.79 2.42 28.40
CA ASP A 187 17.96 1.66 28.82
C ASP A 187 19.27 1.87 28.06
N SER A 188 20.04 2.84 28.56
CA SER A 188 21.48 2.91 28.39
C SER A 188 22.10 3.25 29.75
N GLN A 189 22.44 2.23 30.54
CA GLN A 189 23.55 2.26 31.49
C GLN A 189 24.07 0.82 31.75
N THR A 190 25.08 0.47 30.96
CA THR A 190 26.30 -0.32 31.27
C THR A 190 26.29 -1.43 32.34
N PRO A 191 26.76 -2.66 32.02
CA PRO A 191 27.10 -3.65 33.03
C PRO A 191 28.54 -3.48 33.52
N SER A 192 28.75 -3.19 34.81
CA SER A 192 29.99 -3.51 35.54
C SER A 192 29.74 -3.55 37.06
N THR A 193 29.76 -4.77 37.61
CA THR A 193 30.52 -5.19 38.81
C THR A 193 30.23 -4.56 40.19
N THR A 194 29.74 -5.44 41.09
CA THR A 194 29.91 -5.47 42.56
C THR A 194 29.12 -4.49 43.44
N SER A 195 28.13 -5.01 44.18
CA SER A 195 28.11 -5.01 45.66
C SER A 195 26.73 -5.43 46.21
N VAL A 196 26.70 -6.58 46.90
CA VAL A 196 26.05 -6.84 48.19
C VAL A 196 24.57 -6.41 48.40
N HIS A 197 23.71 -7.43 48.45
CA HIS A 197 22.73 -7.69 49.52
C HIS A 197 21.89 -6.49 50.04
N GLU A 198 20.65 -6.34 49.60
CA GLU A 198 19.58 -5.93 50.53
C GLU A 198 18.19 -6.22 49.95
N GLN A 199 17.56 -7.20 50.56
CA GLN A 199 16.21 -7.67 50.31
C GLN A 199 15.34 -7.14 51.46
N ARG A 200 14.42 -6.19 51.25
CA ARG A 200 13.24 -6.01 52.13
C ARG A 200 12.13 -5.06 51.63
N ARG A 201 11.01 -5.70 51.28
CA ARG A 201 9.64 -5.51 51.80
C ARG A 201 8.94 -4.13 51.69
N ARG A 202 7.87 -4.14 50.89
CA ARG A 202 6.50 -3.60 51.10
C ARG A 202 6.25 -2.72 52.35
N GLY A 203 5.74 -1.51 52.11
CA GLY A 203 4.96 -0.66 53.03
C GLY A 203 4.96 0.78 52.47
N LEU A 204 3.90 1.32 51.88
CA LEU A 204 2.62 1.74 52.47
C LEU A 204 2.81 2.60 53.74
N PHE A 205 3.03 3.91 53.60
CA PHE A 205 2.07 4.94 54.02
C PHE A 205 2.66 6.35 53.86
N ARG A 206 1.83 7.21 53.30
CA ARG A 206 1.98 8.66 53.15
C ARG A 206 1.65 9.33 54.50
N LYS A 207 2.30 10.47 54.78
CA LYS A 207 1.86 11.61 55.65
C LYS A 207 2.80 11.88 56.83
N VAL A 208 3.38 13.09 56.86
CA VAL A 208 3.25 14.08 57.96
C VAL A 208 3.92 15.41 57.51
N MET A 209 3.12 16.47 57.58
CA MET A 209 3.37 17.90 57.95
C MET A 209 4.81 18.43 57.76
N GLY A 210 5.08 19.56 57.11
CA GLY A 210 4.33 20.81 57.13
C GLY A 210 4.70 21.68 58.34
N ARG A 211 5.77 22.47 58.25
CA ARG A 211 5.80 23.88 58.71
C ARG A 211 7.12 24.58 58.39
N ALA A 212 6.96 25.82 57.96
CA ALA A 212 7.99 26.75 57.55
C ALA A 212 8.65 27.47 58.74
N ALA A 213 9.77 28.11 58.42
CA ALA A 213 10.59 29.00 59.23
C ALA A 213 9.82 30.12 59.96
N LYS A 214 10.40 30.64 61.05
CA LYS A 214 11.06 31.98 61.13
C LYS A 214 10.91 32.58 62.55
N LEU A 215 12.04 33.10 63.05
CA LEU A 215 12.30 33.92 64.26
C LEU A 215 12.28 33.19 65.61
#